data_AF-A0A3D2A7N3-F1
#
_entry.id   AF-A0A3D2A7N3-F1
#
_cell.length_a   1.000
_cell.length_b   1.000
_cell.length_c   1.000
_cell.angle_alpha   90.00
_cell.angle_beta   90.00
_cell.angle_gamma   90.00
#
_symmetry.space_group_name_H-M   'P 1'
#
loop_
_entity.id
_entity.type
_entity.pdbx_description
1 polymer ?
#
loop_
_entity_poly.entity_id
_entity_poly.type
_entity_poly.pdbx_seq_one_letter_code
_entity_poly.pdbx_strand_id
1 'polypeptide(L)'
;MSEQHVFIYIKDQEHILTDEQKEEAFLLFDENIIECEYEPYFDTVENLQLTHSDIIITSPFMMTAGDFVATNKFWQLDDNEDEEFESDINETISIRSEILKELEDILATKIAVVWEHRD
;
A
#
# COMPACT_ATOMS: atom_id res chain seq x y z
N MET A 1 17.18 0.04 -13.02
CA MET A 1 16.84 -0.51 -11.70
C MET A 1 15.37 -0.84 -11.82
N SER A 2 14.95 -2.05 -11.47
CA SER A 2 13.53 -2.43 -11.57
C SER A 2 12.73 -1.58 -10.59
N GLU A 3 11.73 -0.85 -11.09
CA GLU A 3 10.80 -0.09 -10.25
C GLU A 3 9.98 -1.10 -9.41
N GLN A 4 9.85 -0.83 -8.12
CA GLN A 4 9.15 -1.72 -7.19
C GLN A 4 7.88 -1.04 -6.73
N HIS A 5 6.75 -1.48 -7.28
CA HIS A 5 5.45 -0.96 -6.87
C HIS A 5 4.87 -1.82 -5.75
N VAL A 6 4.38 -1.17 -4.71
CA VAL A 6 3.57 -1.82 -3.68
C VAL A 6 2.11 -1.59 -3.97
N PHE A 7 1.33 -2.67 -3.89
CA PHE A 7 -0.13 -2.63 -3.97
C PHE A 7 -0.75 -3.07 -2.66
N ILE A 8 -1.66 -2.25 -2.13
CA ILE A 8 -2.52 -2.58 -1.00
C ILE A 8 -3.93 -2.84 -1.54
N TYR A 9 -4.52 -3.97 -1.20
CA TYR A 9 -5.82 -4.35 -1.74
C TYR A 9 -6.70 -5.07 -0.72
N ILE A 10 -8.02 -4.96 -0.89
CA ILE A 10 -9.02 -5.67 -0.10
C ILE A 10 -9.08 -7.14 -0.51
N LYS A 11 -9.04 -8.05 0.47
CA LYS A 11 -9.14 -9.50 0.21
C LYS A 11 -10.55 -9.95 -0.16
N ASP A 12 -11.56 -9.28 0.37
CA ASP A 12 -12.96 -9.59 0.14
C ASP A 12 -13.47 -8.93 -1.16
N GLN A 13 -13.68 -9.74 -2.19
CA GLN A 13 -14.07 -9.26 -3.51
C GLN A 13 -15.49 -8.68 -3.57
N GLU A 14 -16.35 -9.06 -2.62
CA GLU A 14 -17.74 -8.59 -2.57
C GLU A 14 -17.89 -7.35 -1.66
N HIS A 15 -16.80 -6.86 -1.08
CA HIS A 15 -16.83 -5.71 -0.20
C HIS A 15 -17.11 -4.41 -0.95
N ILE A 16 -18.07 -3.63 -0.43
CA ILE A 16 -18.48 -2.35 -1.01
C ILE A 16 -17.94 -1.23 -0.11
N LEU A 17 -17.00 -0.46 -0.65
CA LEU A 17 -16.49 0.75 0.02
C LEU A 17 -17.34 1.98 -0.29
N THR A 18 -17.48 2.84 0.70
CA THR A 18 -17.93 4.22 0.49
C THR A 18 -16.79 5.10 -0.04
N ASP A 19 -17.12 6.24 -0.64
CA ASP A 19 -16.09 7.20 -1.08
C ASP A 19 -15.34 7.82 0.11
N GLU A 20 -16.02 8.00 1.25
CA GLU A 20 -15.42 8.46 2.51
C GLU A 20 -14.34 7.48 3.01
N GLN A 21 -14.60 6.16 2.98
CA GLN A 21 -13.61 5.16 3.38
C GLN A 21 -12.39 5.15 2.46
N LYS A 22 -12.58 5.38 1.15
CA LYS A 22 -11.48 5.47 0.18
C LYS A 22 -10.62 6.71 0.46
N GLU A 23 -11.27 7.84 0.72
CA GLU A 23 -10.59 9.12 1.03
C GLU A 23 -9.82 9.03 2.35
N GLU A 24 -10.43 8.50 3.41
CA GLU A 24 -9.75 8.31 4.70
C GLU A 24 -8.56 7.36 4.59
N ALA A 25 -8.70 6.23 3.87
CA ALA A 25 -7.60 5.29 3.66
C ALA A 25 -6.45 5.93 2.87
N PHE A 26 -6.78 6.77 1.89
CA PHE A 26 -5.80 7.53 1.10
C PHE A 26 -5.07 8.56 1.97
N LEU A 27 -5.79 9.34 2.79
CA LEU A 27 -5.19 10.35 3.67
C LEU A 27 -4.27 9.72 4.70
N LEU A 28 -4.68 8.63 5.35
CA LEU A 28 -3.83 7.91 6.28
C LEU A 28 -2.53 7.43 5.61
N PHE A 29 -2.64 7.01 4.36
CA PHE A 29 -1.51 6.59 3.56
C PHE A 29 -0.57 7.76 3.25
N ASP A 30 -1.10 8.83 2.66
CA ASP A 30 -0.39 10.05 2.25
C ASP A 30 0.33 10.73 3.43
N GLU A 31 -0.33 10.86 4.59
CA GLU A 31 0.25 11.49 5.79
C GLU A 31 1.46 10.75 6.38
N ASN A 32 1.66 9.48 6.02
CA ASN A 32 2.69 8.62 6.60
C ASN A 32 3.86 8.32 5.63
N ILE A 33 3.88 8.96 4.47
CA ILE A 33 4.96 8.88 3.47
C ILE A 33 5.73 10.21 3.44
N ILE A 34 7.06 10.16 3.28
CA ILE A 34 7.92 11.38 3.22
C ILE A 34 8.13 11.82 1.77
N GLU A 35 8.66 10.94 0.91
CA GLU A 35 9.03 11.28 -0.46
C GLU A 35 8.78 10.10 -1.39
N CYS A 36 8.18 10.38 -2.54
CA CYS A 36 7.93 9.40 -3.60
C CYS A 36 8.21 10.06 -4.96
N GLU A 37 8.78 9.30 -5.90
CA GLU A 37 8.90 9.77 -7.29
C GLU A 37 7.51 9.81 -7.97
N TYR A 38 6.58 8.98 -7.49
CA TYR A 38 5.19 8.91 -7.94
C TYR A 38 4.24 9.08 -6.75
N GLU A 39 3.34 10.05 -6.84
CA GLU A 39 2.31 10.28 -5.81
C GLU A 39 1.48 9.00 -5.59
N PRO A 40 1.16 8.66 -4.32
CA PRO A 40 0.19 7.62 -4.04
C PRO A 40 -1.08 7.91 -4.81
N TYR A 41 -1.68 6.87 -5.36
CA TYR A 41 -3.00 6.99 -5.94
C TYR A 41 -3.78 5.69 -5.73
N PHE A 42 -5.07 5.82 -5.52
CA PHE A 42 -5.97 4.69 -5.63
C PHE A 42 -6.36 4.52 -7.10
N ASP A 43 -6.36 3.28 -7.57
CA ASP A 43 -6.84 3.04 -8.91
C ASP A 43 -8.36 3.25 -8.93
N THR A 44 -8.81 4.16 -9.78
CA THR A 44 -10.25 4.50 -9.92
C THR A 44 -11.00 3.42 -10.69
N VAL A 45 -10.28 2.44 -11.24
CA VAL A 45 -10.84 1.33 -11.98
C VAL A 45 -11.35 0.26 -11.01
N GLU A 46 -12.67 0.10 -10.95
CA GLU A 46 -13.29 -1.05 -10.28
C GLU A 46 -12.72 -2.36 -10.86
N ASN A 47 -12.30 -3.29 -9.99
CA ASN A 47 -11.76 -4.61 -10.36
C ASN A 47 -10.42 -4.56 -11.13
N LEU A 48 -9.48 -3.75 -10.66
CA LEU A 48 -8.11 -3.78 -11.18
C LEU A 48 -7.55 -5.21 -11.10
N GLN A 49 -6.97 -5.66 -12.22
CA GLN A 49 -6.29 -6.94 -12.31
C GLN A 49 -4.79 -6.72 -12.23
N LEU A 50 -4.19 -7.15 -11.12
CA LEU A 50 -2.74 -7.21 -10.98
C LEU A 50 -2.28 -8.64 -11.30
N THR A 51 -1.34 -8.80 -12.24
CA THR A 51 -0.74 -10.11 -12.53
C THR A 51 0.56 -10.23 -11.76
N HIS A 52 0.51 -10.85 -10.59
CA HIS A 52 1.69 -11.05 -9.75
C HIS A 52 2.07 -12.54 -9.74
N SER A 53 3.28 -12.86 -10.22
CA SER A 53 3.82 -14.24 -10.21
C SER A 53 2.86 -15.28 -10.80
N ASP A 54 2.29 -15.00 -11.99
CA ASP A 54 1.27 -15.80 -12.69
C ASP A 54 -0.10 -15.91 -11.99
N ILE A 55 -0.34 -15.14 -10.92
CA ILE A 55 -1.63 -15.04 -10.22
C ILE A 55 -2.29 -13.71 -10.58
N ILE A 56 -3.56 -13.78 -11.00
CA ILE A 56 -4.39 -12.59 -11.22
C ILE A 56 -5.07 -12.24 -9.89
N ILE A 57 -4.72 -11.09 -9.34
CA ILE A 57 -5.37 -10.50 -8.17
C ILE A 57 -6.46 -9.56 -8.68
N THR A 58 -7.69 -9.76 -8.22
CA THR A 58 -8.82 -8.86 -8.48
C THR A 58 -9.37 -8.39 -7.16
N SER A 59 -9.52 -7.07 -7.02
CA SER A 59 -9.99 -6.42 -5.80
C SER A 59 -10.93 -5.26 -6.11
N PRO A 60 -11.97 -5.02 -5.29
CA PRO A 60 -12.85 -3.85 -5.41
C PRO A 60 -12.12 -2.54 -5.05
N PHE A 61 -10.96 -2.64 -4.42
CA PHE A 61 -10.11 -1.52 -4.04
C PHE A 61 -8.65 -1.90 -4.16
N MET A 62 -7.89 -1.10 -4.88
CA MET A 62 -6.44 -1.21 -4.91
C MET A 62 -5.83 0.17 -4.82
N MET A 63 -4.93 0.34 -3.86
CA MET A 63 -4.12 1.52 -3.71
C MET A 63 -2.70 1.16 -4.11
N THR A 64 -2.14 1.91 -5.05
CA THR A 64 -0.71 1.86 -5.25
C THR A 64 -0.07 2.84 -4.31
N ALA A 65 1.04 2.37 -3.83
CA ALA A 65 1.85 3.03 -2.88
C ALA A 65 2.83 3.97 -3.66
N GLY A 66 3.28 3.59 -4.85
CA GLY A 66 4.30 4.31 -5.63
C GLY A 66 5.70 3.72 -5.44
N ASP A 67 6.73 4.36 -6.03
CA ASP A 67 8.15 4.09 -5.76
C ASP A 67 8.61 5.03 -4.62
N PHE A 68 9.14 4.47 -3.53
CA PHE A 68 9.27 5.19 -2.26
C PHE A 68 10.66 5.40 -1.71
N VAL A 69 10.75 6.52 -0.98
CA VAL A 69 11.53 6.67 0.24
C VAL A 69 10.55 6.74 1.44
N ALA A 70 10.62 5.79 2.37
CA ALA A 70 9.66 5.70 3.46
C ALA A 70 10.10 6.34 4.78
N THR A 71 9.10 6.77 5.54
CA THR A 71 9.24 6.93 6.99
C THR A 71 9.29 5.57 7.67
N ASN A 72 9.95 5.53 8.82
CA ASN A 72 9.81 4.45 9.79
C ASN A 72 8.40 4.30 10.37
N LYS A 73 7.42 5.15 10.05
CA LYS A 73 6.06 5.12 10.64
C LYS A 73 5.10 4.21 9.89
N PHE A 74 5.12 4.26 8.55
CA PHE A 74 4.25 3.41 7.74
C PHE A 74 4.83 1.99 7.61
N TRP A 75 6.13 1.93 7.38
CA TRP A 75 6.86 0.71 7.11
C TRP A 75 7.66 0.28 8.34
N GLN A 76 7.70 -1.01 8.59
CA GLN A 76 8.61 -1.61 9.54
C GLN A 76 9.98 -1.74 8.88
N LEU A 77 10.74 -0.64 8.87
CA LEU A 77 12.18 -0.65 8.64
C LEU A 77 12.83 -1.17 9.94
N ASP A 78 14.02 -1.77 9.87
CA ASP A 78 14.69 -2.40 11.03
C ASP A 78 14.70 -1.50 12.30
N ASP A 79 14.90 -2.12 13.49
CA ASP A 79 14.70 -1.62 14.87
C ASP A 79 15.16 -0.18 15.26
N ASN A 80 15.75 0.61 14.37
CA ASN A 80 16.06 2.02 14.57
C ASN A 80 14.87 2.91 14.16
N GLU A 81 13.96 3.17 15.11
CA GLU A 81 12.78 4.05 14.91
C GLU A 81 13.12 5.53 14.60
N ASP A 82 14.36 5.95 14.86
CA ASP A 82 14.80 7.35 14.81
C ASP A 82 15.61 7.74 13.54
N GLU A 83 15.83 6.81 12.60
CA GLU A 83 16.53 7.13 11.35
C GLU A 83 15.53 7.38 10.20
N GLU A 84 15.62 8.57 9.58
CA GLU A 84 15.09 8.80 8.23
C GLU A 84 15.89 7.88 7.29
N PHE A 85 15.29 6.76 6.91
CA PHE A 85 15.91 5.80 6.03
C PHE A 85 15.71 6.24 4.58
N GLU A 86 16.73 6.90 4.03
CA GLU A 86 16.87 7.14 2.59
C GLU A 86 17.27 5.83 1.86
N SER A 87 16.44 4.78 1.96
CA SER A 87 16.67 3.54 1.21
C SER A 87 15.41 3.05 0.51
N ASP A 88 15.58 2.58 -0.71
CA ASP A 88 14.54 1.91 -1.50
C ASP A 88 13.91 0.78 -0.67
N ILE A 89 12.61 0.91 -0.40
CA ILE A 89 11.84 -0.14 0.26
C ILE A 89 11.75 -1.35 -0.67
N ASN A 90 11.84 -2.56 -0.11
CA ASN A 90 11.73 -3.78 -0.89
C ASN A 90 10.82 -4.83 -0.23
N GLU A 91 10.64 -5.95 -0.92
CA GLU A 91 9.76 -7.06 -0.51
C GLU A 91 10.02 -7.65 0.89
N THR A 92 11.16 -7.37 1.53
CA THR A 92 11.44 -7.79 2.91
C THR A 92 10.78 -6.88 3.96
N ILE A 93 10.23 -5.75 3.56
CA ILE A 93 9.66 -4.74 4.45
C ILE A 93 8.14 -4.89 4.50
N SER A 94 7.57 -4.81 5.70
CA SER A 94 6.14 -4.95 5.94
C SER A 94 5.53 -3.65 6.45
N ILE A 95 4.24 -3.41 6.17
CA ILE A 95 3.48 -2.33 6.82
C ILE A 95 3.48 -2.57 8.34
N ARG A 96 3.67 -1.52 9.13
CA ARG A 96 3.56 -1.63 10.59
C ARG A 96 2.18 -2.15 10.98
N SER A 97 2.15 -3.03 11.99
CA SER A 97 0.89 -3.68 12.42
C SER A 97 -0.18 -2.68 12.86
N GLU A 98 0.22 -1.53 13.42
CA GLU A 98 -0.69 -0.46 13.85
C GLU A 98 -1.37 0.21 12.65
N ILE A 99 -0.60 0.58 11.63
CA ILE A 99 -1.08 1.18 10.39
C ILE A 99 -1.92 0.18 9.59
N LEU A 100 -1.47 -1.08 9.50
CA LEU A 100 -2.24 -2.14 8.87
C LEU A 100 -3.62 -2.27 9.52
N LYS A 101 -3.68 -2.24 10.85
CA LYS A 101 -4.94 -2.32 11.59
C LYS A 101 -5.81 -1.08 11.36
N GLU A 102 -5.23 0.11 11.35
CA GLU A 102 -5.97 1.36 11.12
C GLU A 102 -6.57 1.40 9.71
N LEU A 103 -5.82 0.95 8.69
CA LEU A 103 -6.36 0.76 7.34
C LEU A 103 -7.49 -0.27 7.29
N GLU A 104 -7.36 -1.41 7.98
CA GLU A 104 -8.43 -2.42 8.06
C GLU A 104 -9.67 -1.90 8.80
N ASP A 105 -9.49 -1.03 9.80
CA ASP A 105 -10.57 -0.41 10.55
C ASP A 105 -11.31 0.63 9.68
N ILE A 106 -10.59 1.48 8.92
CA ILE A 106 -11.18 2.43 7.95
C ILE A 106 -11.94 1.68 6.85
N LEU A 107 -11.28 0.71 6.22
CA LEU A 107 -11.85 -0.06 5.12
C LEU A 107 -12.89 -1.09 5.60
N ALA A 108 -13.08 -1.25 6.91
CA ALA A 108 -13.97 -2.22 7.53
C ALA A 108 -13.80 -3.66 7.01
N THR A 109 -12.58 -4.04 6.60
CA THR A 109 -12.28 -5.34 6.00
C THR A 109 -10.79 -5.66 6.06
N LYS A 110 -10.44 -6.92 5.76
CA LYS A 110 -9.05 -7.39 5.72
C LYS A 110 -8.37 -7.01 4.41
N ILE A 111 -7.12 -6.56 4.51
CA ILE A 111 -6.29 -6.19 3.36
C ILE A 111 -5.11 -7.15 3.17
N ALA A 112 -4.49 -7.05 2.00
CA ALA A 112 -3.22 -7.66 1.63
C ALA A 112 -2.29 -6.64 0.99
N VAL A 113 -1.01 -6.95 1.00
CA VAL A 113 0.07 -6.16 0.41
C VAL A 113 0.84 -7.05 -0.55
N VAL A 114 1.09 -6.57 -1.77
CA VAL A 114 1.88 -7.27 -2.79
C VAL A 114 2.90 -6.33 -3.39
N TRP A 115 4.11 -6.84 -3.59
CA TRP A 115 5.23 -6.15 -4.24
C TRP A 115 5.28 -6.60 -5.71
N GLU A 116 5.17 -5.67 -6.66
CA GLU A 116 5.33 -5.93 -8.10
C GLU A 116 6.64 -5.31 -8.57
N HIS A 117 7.51 -6.14 -9.16
CA HIS A 117 8.68 -5.67 -9.89
C HIS A 117 8.25 -5.36 -11.32
N ARG A 118 8.38 -4.10 -11.76
CA ARG A 118 8.25 -3.76 -13.18
C ARG A 118 9.64 -3.73 -13.83
N ASP A 119 9.77 -4.49 -14.92
CA ASP A 119 10.95 -4.52 -15.79
C ASP A 119 11.04 -3.28 -16.68
#